data_AF-A0A957FB50-F1
#
_entry.id   AF-A0A957FB50-F1
#
_cell.length_a   1.000
_cell.length_b   1.000
_cell.length_c   1.000
_cell.angle_alpha   90.00
_cell.angle_beta   90.00
_cell.angle_gamma   90.00
#
_symmetry.space_group_name_H-M   'P 1'
#
loop_
_entity.id
_entity.type
_entity.pdbx_description
1 polymer ?
#
loop_
_entity_poly.entity_id
_entity_poly.type
_entity_poly.pdbx_seq_one_letter_code
_entity_poly.pdbx_strand_id
1 'polypeptide(L)'
;MTTLTHRLYAGPDDLAAMIQFLFIVRPAERLADYPGPVDLRELLALSAVQENTRLWFAGDGRLVAYAFVDQYDNLRFAINLQT
;
A
#
# COMPACT_ATOMS: atom_id res chain seq x y z
N MET A 1 -22.08 -6.83 6.14
CA MET A 1 -21.33 -5.74 5.49
C MET A 1 -19.99 -5.64 6.21
N THR A 2 -18.88 -5.83 5.51
CA THR A 2 -17.55 -5.70 6.10
C THR A 2 -17.26 -4.22 6.28
N THR A 3 -17.21 -3.75 7.53
CA THR A 3 -16.84 -2.36 7.82
C THR A 3 -15.37 -2.16 7.43
N LEU A 4 -15.12 -1.22 6.52
CA LEU A 4 -13.79 -0.79 6.15
C LEU A 4 -13.46 0.49 6.91
N THR A 5 -12.24 0.56 7.44
CA THR A 5 -11.66 1.79 7.99
C THR A 5 -10.49 2.22 7.14
N HIS A 6 -10.14 3.51 7.20
CA HIS A 6 -8.96 4.00 6.49
C HIS A 6 -8.19 5.00 7.35
N ARG A 7 -6.90 5.18 7.05
CA ARG A 7 -6.08 6.25 7.61
C ARG A 7 -4.93 6.63 6.68
N LEU A 8 -4.28 7.76 6.98
CA LEU A 8 -3.02 8.11 6.37
C LEU A 8 -1.93 7.12 6.78
N TYR A 9 -0.93 7.00 5.91
CA TYR A 9 0.36 6.44 6.27
C TYR A 9 0.96 7.20 7.47
N ALA A 10 1.41 6.46 8.47
CA ALA A 10 1.89 6.99 9.74
C ALA A 10 3.35 6.67 10.02
N GLY A 11 3.97 5.75 9.27
CA GLY A 11 5.40 5.45 9.44
C GLY A 11 5.81 4.02 9.09
N PRO A 12 6.96 3.56 9.62
CA PRO A 12 7.62 2.32 9.19
C PRO A 12 6.77 1.05 9.29
N ASP A 13 5.89 0.94 10.29
CA ASP A 13 5.01 -0.23 10.45
C ASP A 13 4.02 -0.37 9.28
N ASP A 14 3.56 0.76 8.74
CA ASP A 14 2.70 0.77 7.55
C ASP A 14 3.47 0.38 6.29
N LEU A 15 4.72 0.81 6.16
CA LEU A 15 5.58 0.42 5.06
C LEU A 15 5.83 -1.09 5.09
N ALA A 16 6.08 -1.65 6.28
CA ALA A 16 6.18 -3.09 6.45
C ALA A 16 4.88 -3.81 6.04
N ALA A 17 3.72 -3.30 6.45
CA ALA A 17 2.42 -3.84 6.07
C ALA A 17 2.17 -3.77 4.55
N MET A 18 2.50 -2.65 3.90
CA MET A 18 2.39 -2.49 2.44
C MET A 18 3.30 -3.46 1.68
N ILE A 19 4.53 -3.66 2.14
CA ILE A 19 5.46 -4.65 1.54
C ILE A 19 4.90 -6.06 1.69
N GLN A 20 4.42 -6.44 2.88
CA GLN A 20 3.79 -7.75 3.10
C GLN A 20 2.55 -7.93 2.20
N PHE A 21 1.79 -6.85 2.02
CA PHE A 21 0.60 -6.86 1.18
C PHE A 21 0.89 -7.12 -0.30
N LEU A 22 2.07 -6.74 -0.81
CA LEU A 22 2.49 -7.10 -2.17
C LEU A 22 2.53 -8.61 -2.38
N PHE A 23 2.97 -9.38 -1.38
CA PHE A 23 3.02 -10.85 -1.44
C PHE A 23 1.62 -11.49 -1.42
N ILE A 24 0.61 -10.76 -0.93
CA ILE A 24 -0.77 -11.23 -0.90
C ILE A 24 -1.47 -10.99 -2.24
N VAL A 25 -1.24 -9.81 -2.84
CA VAL A 25 -1.99 -9.36 -4.03
C VAL A 25 -1.31 -9.67 -5.36
N ARG A 26 -0.06 -10.12 -5.35
CA ARG A 26 0.68 -10.44 -6.58
C ARG A 26 1.12 -11.91 -6.61
N PRO A 27 1.03 -12.56 -7.77
CA PRO A 27 1.68 -13.86 -7.97
C PRO A 27 3.21 -13.70 -7.97
N ALA A 28 3.93 -14.80 -7.73
CA ALA A 28 5.38 -14.83 -7.56
C ALA A 28 6.15 -14.16 -8.71
N GLU A 29 5.68 -14.35 -9.94
CA GLU A 29 6.30 -13.85 -11.17
C GLU A 29 6.21 -12.31 -11.27
N ARG A 30 5.26 -11.70 -10.55
CA ARG A 30 4.95 -10.26 -10.58
C ARG A 30 5.41 -9.53 -9.32
N LEU A 31 6.09 -10.20 -8.41
CA LEU A 31 6.55 -9.57 -7.17
C LEU A 31 7.50 -8.40 -7.43
N ALA A 32 8.30 -8.49 -8.50
CA ALA A 32 9.23 -7.46 -8.93
C ALA A 32 8.59 -6.39 -9.83
N ASP A 33 7.30 -6.51 -10.18
CA ASP A 33 6.59 -5.45 -10.92
C ASP A 33 6.62 -4.15 -10.11
N TYR A 34 6.76 -3.03 -10.80
CA TYR A 34 6.73 -1.72 -10.16
C TYR A 34 5.32 -1.36 -9.63
N PRO A 35 5.17 -0.78 -8.42
CA PRO A 35 6.20 -0.65 -7.39
C PRO A 35 6.40 -1.98 -6.65
N GLY A 36 7.65 -2.45 -6.58
CA GLY A 36 8.07 -3.57 -5.75
C GLY A 36 8.48 -3.13 -4.34
N PRO A 37 9.01 -4.06 -3.52
CA PRO A 37 9.40 -3.73 -2.14
C PRO A 37 10.47 -2.65 -2.01
N VAL A 38 11.42 -2.56 -2.93
CA VAL A 38 12.47 -1.52 -2.91
C VAL A 38 11.87 -0.18 -3.32
N ASP A 39 11.08 -0.15 -4.41
CA ASP A 39 10.41 1.06 -4.88
C ASP A 39 9.51 1.67 -3.79
N LEU A 40 8.77 0.85 -3.04
CA LEU A 40 7.94 1.34 -1.94
C LEU A 40 8.76 2.02 -0.84
N ARG A 41 9.97 1.54 -0.53
CA ARG A 41 10.85 2.21 0.45
C ARG A 41 11.32 3.55 -0.06
N GLU A 42 11.68 3.63 -1.34
CA GLU A 42 12.16 4.87 -1.96
C GLU A 42 11.03 5.90 -2.09
N LEU A 43 9.87 5.48 -2.58
CA LEU A 43 8.69 6.33 -2.71
C LEU A 43 8.24 6.89 -1.35
N LEU A 44 8.17 6.04 -0.32
CA LEU A 44 7.78 6.47 1.02
C LEU A 44 8.91 7.15 1.81
N ALA A 45 10.11 7.28 1.25
CA ALA A 45 11.11 8.21 1.80
C ALA A 45 10.74 9.68 1.49
N LEU A 46 9.87 9.92 0.51
CA LEU A 46 9.40 11.26 0.14
C LEU A 46 8.21 11.66 1.00
N SER A 47 8.33 12.79 1.73
CA SER A 47 7.25 13.28 2.60
C SER A 47 5.94 13.51 1.84
N ALA A 48 6.01 14.06 0.62
CA ALA A 48 4.84 14.30 -0.22
C ALA A 48 4.06 13.00 -0.53
N VAL A 49 4.76 11.88 -0.72
CA VAL A 49 4.13 10.57 -0.94
C VAL A 49 3.54 10.05 0.36
N GLN A 50 4.25 10.15 1.49
CA GLN A 50 3.71 9.77 2.80
C GLN A 50 2.41 10.52 3.12
N GLU A 51 2.40 11.84 2.94
CA GLU A 51 1.27 12.73 3.23
C GLU A 51 0.02 12.42 2.40
N ASN A 52 0.20 11.87 1.19
CA ASN A 52 -0.91 11.49 0.31
C ASN A 52 -1.26 9.99 0.33
N THR A 53 -0.45 9.16 1.00
CA THR A 53 -0.66 7.71 1.06
C THR A 53 -1.83 7.37 1.98
N ARG A 54 -2.77 6.59 1.46
CA ARG A 54 -3.94 6.07 2.18
C ARG A 54 -3.89 4.56 2.28
N LEU A 55 -4.31 4.05 3.44
CA LEU A 55 -4.40 2.63 3.75
C LEU A 55 -5.82 2.30 4.20
N TRP A 56 -6.35 1.17 3.72
CA TRP A 56 -7.67 0.66 4.10
C TRP A 56 -7.56 -0.67 4.81
N PHE A 57 -8.30 -0.82 5.90
CA PHE A 57 -8.26 -1.98 6.77
C PHE A 57 -9.65 -2.60 6.91
N ALA A 58 -9.71 -3.92 6.93
CA ALA A 58 -10.90 -4.67 7.32
C ALA A 58 -11.17 -4.54 8.84
N GLY A 59 -12.34 -5.00 9.29
CA GLY A 59 -12.75 -4.90 10.70
C GLY A 59 -11.86 -5.65 11.69
N ASP A 60 -11.03 -6.58 11.21
CA ASP A 60 -10.00 -7.30 11.98
C ASP A 60 -8.64 -6.58 12.00
N GLY A 61 -8.54 -5.40 11.40
CA GLY A 61 -7.30 -4.62 11.30
C GLY A 61 -6.36 -5.07 10.17
N ARG A 62 -6.75 -6.02 9.33
CA ARG A 62 -5.95 -6.46 8.19
C ARG A 62 -5.95 -5.41 7.08
N LEU A 63 -4.78 -5.06 6.53
CA LEU A 63 -4.65 -4.21 5.36
C LEU A 63 -5.29 -4.89 4.13
N VAL A 64 -6.20 -4.19 3.46
CA VAL A 64 -6.94 -4.70 2.27
C VAL A 64 -6.74 -3.85 1.02
N ALA A 65 -6.25 -2.62 1.16
CA ALA A 65 -5.84 -1.80 0.04
C ALA A 65 -4.88 -0.68 0.48
N TYR A 66 -4.09 -0.18 -0.47
CA TYR A 66 -3.41 1.10 -0.36
C TYR A 66 -3.49 1.87 -1.67
N ALA A 67 -3.34 3.20 -1.59
CA ALA A 67 -3.20 4.07 -2.75
C ALA A 67 -2.33 5.29 -2.40
N PHE A 68 -1.57 5.78 -3.38
CA PHE A 68 -0.78 7.01 -3.29
C PHE A 68 -0.57 7.61 -4.68
N VAL A 69 -0.19 8.88 -4.73
CA VAL A 69 0.24 9.59 -5.93
C VAL A 69 1.75 9.78 -5.86
N ASP A 70 2.47 9.28 -6.86
CA ASP A 70 3.92 9.43 -6.93
C ASP A 70 4.34 10.83 -7.43
N GLN A 71 5.65 11.11 -7.39
CA GLN A 71 6.23 12.40 -7.79
C GLN A 71 5.99 12.80 -9.26
N TYR A 72 5.44 11.89 -10.07
CA TYR A 72 5.11 12.11 -11.48
C TYR A 72 3.59 12.11 -11.71
N ASP A 73 2.81 12.39 -10.67
CA ASP A 73 1.34 12.41 -10.68
C ASP A 73 0.68 11.08 -11.10
N ASN A 74 1.39 9.95 -11.00
CA ASN A 74 0.75 8.66 -11.24
C ASN A 74 0.03 8.17 -9.99
N LEU A 75 -1.23 7.78 -10.15
CA LEU A 75 -1.95 7.02 -9.14
C LEU A 75 -1.41 5.58 -9.10
N ARG A 76 -0.88 5.18 -7.95
CA ARG A 76 -0.44 3.81 -7.66
C ARG A 76 -1.32 3.22 -6.57
N PHE A 77 -1.74 1.97 -6.75
CA PHE A 77 -2.58 1.29 -5.78
C PHE A 77 -2.41 -0.23 -5.84
N ALA A 78 -2.75 -0.88 -4.74
CA ALA A 78 -3.01 -2.31 -4.70
C ALA A 78 -4.26 -2.56 -3.88
N ILE A 79 -5.07 -3.53 -4.30
CA ILE A 79 -6.31 -3.91 -3.63
C ILE A 79 -6.43 -5.43 -3.64
N ASN A 80 -6.86 -6.00 -2.52
CA ASN A 80 -7.27 -7.38 -2.47
C ASN A 80 -8.80 -7.44 -2.57
N LEU A 81 -9.30 -7.81 -3.76
CA LEU A 81 -10.74 -7.92 -4.03
C LEU A 81 -11.35 -9.22 -3.47
N GLN A 82 -10.56 -10.11 -2.88
CA GLN A 82 -11.06 -11.30 -2.19
C GLN A 82 -11.48 -10.94 -0.75
N THR A 83 -12.54 -10.15 -0.64
CA THR A 83 -13.33 -9.97 0.59
C THR A 83 -14.57 -10.83 0.57
#